data_AF-A0A8B5XBI8-F1
#
_entry.id   AF-A0A8B5XBI8-F1
#
_cell.length_a   1.000
_cell.length_b   1.000
_cell.length_c   1.000
_cell.angle_alpha   90.00
_cell.angle_beta   90.00
_cell.angle_gamma   90.00
#
_symmetry.space_group_name_H-M   'P 1'
#
loop_
_entity.id
_entity.type
_entity.pdbx_description
1 polymer ?
#
loop_
_entity_poly.entity_id
_entity_poly.type
_entity_poly.pdbx_seq_one_letter_code
_entity_poly.pdbx_strand_id
1 'polypeptide(L)'
;MLQLVSDVEQRFCPDCGSGNVDFTQRGYAGKTDERHQFYRCYDCDRLTYEILSRNVREMKMERLETGQIIEEDGHLYRVMRILKIGIDEHLIYVRAENDARAEMRKSRRRH
;
A
#
# COMPACT_ATOMS: atom_id res chain seq x y z
N MET A 1 -30.91 8.88 18.22
CA MET A 1 -29.51 9.06 18.67
C MET A 1 -28.65 8.25 17.70
N LEU A 2 -28.17 8.87 16.62
CA LEU A 2 -27.38 8.21 15.57
C LEU A 2 -25.94 8.07 16.06
N GLN A 3 -25.55 6.87 16.49
CA GLN A 3 -24.13 6.55 16.68
C GLN A 3 -23.54 6.21 15.31
N LEU A 4 -22.89 7.20 14.71
CA LEU A 4 -21.89 6.99 13.66
C LEU A 4 -20.68 6.33 14.33
N VAL A 5 -20.69 5.00 14.44
CA VAL A 5 -19.45 4.26 14.57
C VAL A 5 -18.77 4.32 13.20
N SER A 6 -17.97 5.35 12.99
CA SER A 6 -16.87 5.24 12.04
C SER A 6 -15.94 4.19 12.64
N ASP A 7 -16.07 2.95 12.19
CA ASP A 7 -15.02 1.93 12.26
C ASP A 7 -13.78 2.54 11.61
N VAL A 8 -13.04 3.34 12.38
CA VAL A 8 -11.62 3.52 12.11
C VAL A 8 -11.07 2.17 12.48
N GLU A 9 -11.01 1.25 11.51
CA GLU A 9 -10.20 0.04 11.62
C GLU A 9 -8.89 0.51 12.25
N GLN A 10 -8.61 0.10 13.49
CA GLN A 10 -7.35 0.47 14.12
C GLN A 10 -6.26 -0.11 13.26
N ARG A 11 -5.59 0.75 12.50
CA ARG A 11 -4.54 0.34 11.58
C ARG A 11 -3.26 0.24 12.38
N PHE A 12 -2.72 -0.96 12.43
CA PHE A 12 -1.46 -1.25 13.08
C PHE A 12 -0.37 -1.33 12.01
N CYS A 13 0.84 -0.92 12.36
CA CYS A 13 2.02 -1.13 11.52
C CYS A 13 2.14 -2.63 11.21
N PRO A 14 2.19 -3.04 9.93
CA PRO A 14 2.27 -4.45 9.58
C PRO A 14 3.61 -5.09 9.98
N ASP A 15 4.67 -4.29 10.11
CA ASP A 15 5.99 -4.78 10.52
C ASP A 15 6.10 -5.03 12.03
N CYS A 16 5.70 -4.07 12.87
CA CYS A 16 5.93 -4.13 14.32
C CYS A 16 4.64 -4.26 15.16
N GLY A 17 3.47 -4.14 14.55
CA GLY A 17 2.18 -4.21 15.25
C GLY A 17 1.83 -2.98 16.07
N SER A 18 2.60 -1.89 15.99
CA SER A 18 2.30 -0.65 16.72
C SER A 18 1.08 0.08 16.15
N GLY A 19 0.27 0.68 17.02
CA GLY A 19 -0.80 1.61 16.65
C GLY A 19 -0.33 3.07 16.50
N ASN A 20 0.95 3.36 16.79
CA ASN A 20 1.56 4.68 16.63
C ASN A 20 1.94 4.90 15.15
N VAL A 21 0.90 5.06 14.33
CA VAL A 21 1.01 5.23 12.88
C VAL A 21 0.25 6.47 12.41
N ASP A 22 0.83 7.19 11.46
CA ASP A 22 0.13 8.21 10.69
C ASP A 22 -0.20 7.65 9.31
N PHE A 23 -1.45 7.83 8.88
CA PHE A 23 -1.92 7.42 7.57
C PHE A 23 -1.98 8.61 6.63
N THR A 24 -1.16 8.56 5.58
CA THR A 24 -1.20 9.53 4.49
C THR A 24 -2.10 8.98 3.40
N GLN A 25 -3.29 9.57 3.28
CA GLN A 25 -4.18 9.31 2.16
C GLN A 25 -3.87 10.27 1.02
N ARG A 26 -3.72 9.73 -0.20
CA ARG A 26 -3.61 10.58 -1.38
C ARG A 26 -4.91 11.36 -1.62
N GLY A 27 -4.78 12.62 -2.02
CA GLY A 27 -5.90 13.44 -2.49
C GLY A 27 -6.34 13.03 -3.90
N TYR A 28 -7.63 13.25 -4.22
CA TYR A 28 -8.15 13.13 -5.58
C TYR A 28 -8.10 14.46 -6.37
N ALA A 29 -7.83 15.60 -5.69
CA ALA A 29 -7.66 16.93 -6.28
C ALA A 29 -7.06 17.93 -5.26
N GLY A 30 -5.82 18.42 -5.44
CA GLY A 30 -5.31 19.55 -4.65
C GLY A 30 -3.80 19.83 -4.70
N LYS A 31 -3.34 20.95 -4.11
CA LYS A 31 -1.91 21.33 -4.03
C LYS A 31 -1.08 20.50 -3.03
N THR A 32 -1.71 19.55 -2.35
CA THR A 32 -1.10 18.61 -1.39
C THR A 32 -1.27 17.17 -1.87
N ASP A 33 -1.18 16.95 -3.18
CA ASP A 33 -1.34 15.63 -3.80
C ASP A 33 -0.11 14.76 -3.49
N GLU A 34 -0.09 14.19 -2.27
CA GLU A 34 0.80 13.07 -1.97
C GLU A 34 0.61 12.01 -3.04
N ARG A 35 1.72 11.68 -3.70
CA ARG A 35 1.72 10.82 -4.89
C ARG A 35 1.34 9.39 -4.52
N HIS A 36 1.55 9.01 -3.27
CA HIS A 36 1.39 7.66 -2.75
C HIS A 36 0.43 7.67 -1.57
N GLN A 37 -0.14 6.50 -1.29
CA GLN A 37 -0.87 6.25 -0.06
C GLN A 37 -0.05 5.29 0.79
N PHE A 38 0.25 5.69 2.02
CA PHE A 38 1.15 4.97 2.90
C PHE A 38 0.86 5.24 4.38
N TYR A 39 1.43 4.41 5.25
CA TYR A 39 1.54 4.67 6.68
C TYR A 39 2.97 5.00 7.03
N ARG A 40 3.16 5.91 7.99
CA ARG A 40 4.41 6.07 8.72
C ARG A 40 4.23 5.52 10.12
N CYS A 41 5.07 4.57 10.53
CA CYS A 41 5.11 4.13 11.92
C CYS A 41 6.22 4.87 12.67
N TYR A 42 5.88 5.49 13.81
CA TYR A 42 6.86 6.24 14.61
C TYR A 42 7.68 5.36 15.56
N ASP A 43 7.24 4.14 15.83
CA ASP A 43 7.95 3.24 16.75
C ASP A 43 9.06 2.45 16.05
N CYS A 44 8.84 2.02 14.79
CA CYS A 44 9.86 1.33 13.99
C CYS A 44 10.44 2.18 12.85
N ASP A 45 9.99 3.44 12.72
CA ASP A 45 10.40 4.43 11.71
C ASP A 45 10.31 3.91 10.26
N ARG A 46 9.27 3.14 9.96
CA ARG A 46 9.03 2.57 8.61
C ARG A 46 7.90 3.27 7.88
N LEU A 47 8.05 3.31 6.56
CA LEU A 47 6.98 3.65 5.62
C LEU A 47 6.43 2.38 4.98
N THR A 48 5.12 2.17 5.11
CA THR A 48 4.43 1.07 4.46
C THR A 48 3.46 1.57 3.40
N TYR A 49 3.67 1.15 2.16
CA TYR A 49 2.83 1.57 1.03
C TYR A 49 1.59 0.69 0.87
N GLU A 50 0.47 1.33 0.52
CA GLU A 50 -0.74 0.65 0.00
C GLU A 50 -0.96 0.94 -1.48
N ILE A 51 -0.68 2.17 -1.92
CA ILE A 51 -0.83 2.59 -3.31
C ILE A 51 0.39 3.39 -3.73
N LEU A 52 1.05 2.92 -4.78
CA LEU A 52 2.07 3.69 -5.49
C LEU A 52 1.43 4.29 -6.74
N SER A 53 1.81 5.51 -7.07
CA SER A 53 1.45 6.13 -8.36
C SER A 53 2.66 6.06 -9.28
N ARG A 54 2.42 5.62 -10.50
CA ARG A 54 3.43 5.41 -11.53
C ARG A 54 2.97 6.02 -12.85
N ASN A 55 3.89 6.68 -13.55
CA ASN A 55 3.64 7.19 -14.89
C ASN A 55 3.88 6.11 -15.95
N VAL A 56 3.51 6.37 -17.21
CA VAL A 56 3.64 5.39 -18.31
C VAL A 56 5.10 4.98 -18.52
N ARG A 57 6.05 5.89 -18.26
CA ARG A 57 7.48 5.61 -18.43
C ARG A 57 7.97 4.63 -17.37
N GLU A 58 7.65 4.86 -16.09
CA GLU A 58 8.00 3.97 -14.98
C GLU A 58 7.39 2.57 -15.19
N MET A 59 6.11 2.51 -15.54
CA MET A 59 5.41 1.25 -15.90
C MET A 59 6.17 0.43 -16.95
N LYS A 60 6.70 1.09 -17.97
CA LYS A 60 7.46 0.43 -19.05
C LYS A 60 8.86 0.03 -18.63
N MET A 61 9.56 0.88 -17.88
CA MET A 61 10.94 0.62 -17.44
C MET A 61 11.00 -0.56 -16.47
N GLU A 62 10.08 -0.60 -15.51
CA GLU A 62 9.98 -1.66 -14.50
C GLU A 62 9.18 -2.87 -14.97
N ARG A 63 8.56 -2.77 -16.16
CA ARG A 63 7.66 -3.78 -16.75
C ARG A 63 6.60 -4.23 -15.74
N LEU A 64 5.97 -3.27 -15.07
CA LEU A 64 5.08 -3.51 -13.94
C LEU A 64 3.87 -4.36 -14.34
N GLU A 65 3.73 -5.49 -13.67
CA GLU A 65 2.64 -6.45 -13.88
C GLU A 65 2.05 -6.92 -12.54
N THR A 66 0.77 -7.30 -12.56
CA THR A 66 0.13 -7.89 -11.38
C THR A 66 0.82 -9.18 -10.96
N GLY A 67 1.07 -9.35 -9.67
CA GLY A 67 1.76 -10.49 -9.09
C GLY A 67 3.27 -10.33 -8.98
N GLN A 68 3.85 -9.34 -9.69
CA GLN A 68 5.26 -8.99 -9.59
C GLN A 68 5.63 -8.55 -8.17
N ILE A 69 6.86 -8.85 -7.76
CA ILE A 69 7.45 -8.31 -6.54
C ILE A 69 8.34 -7.13 -6.94
N ILE A 70 8.13 -6.00 -6.28
CA ILE A 70 8.90 -4.76 -6.46
C ILE A 70 9.49 -4.34 -5.12
N GLU A 71 10.52 -3.51 -5.16
CA GLU A 71 11.18 -2.96 -3.97
C GLU A 71 10.90 -1.46 -3.90
N GLU A 72 10.38 -1.00 -2.77
CA GLU A 72 10.14 0.41 -2.48
C GLU A 72 10.64 0.73 -1.09
N ASP A 73 11.48 1.77 -0.97
CA ASP A 73 12.07 2.18 0.32
C ASP A 73 12.73 1.02 1.08
N GLY A 74 13.39 0.10 0.36
CA GLY A 74 14.04 -1.09 0.93
C GLY A 74 13.09 -2.22 1.35
N HIS A 75 11.79 -2.11 1.04
CA HIS A 75 10.78 -3.10 1.37
C HIS A 75 10.21 -3.77 0.13
N LEU A 76 9.98 -5.09 0.23
CA LEU A 76 9.42 -5.88 -0.87
C LEU A 76 7.90 -5.87 -0.83
N TYR A 77 7.31 -5.53 -1.97
CA TYR A 77 5.88 -5.44 -2.18
C TYR A 77 5.45 -6.30 -3.34
N ARG A 78 4.32 -7.00 -3.18
CA ARG A 78 3.64 -7.66 -4.27
C ARG A 78 2.63 -6.71 -4.90
N VAL A 79 2.70 -6.57 -6.22
CA VAL A 79 1.69 -5.84 -7.00
C VAL A 79 0.40 -6.65 -7.00
N MET A 80 -0.65 -6.09 -6.40
CA MET A 80 -1.96 -6.73 -6.28
C MET A 80 -2.88 -6.34 -7.42
N ARG A 81 -2.80 -5.08 -7.86
CA ARG A 81 -3.64 -4.55 -8.94
C ARG A 81 -2.99 -3.32 -9.55
N ILE A 82 -3.21 -3.12 -10.84
CA ILE A 82 -2.79 -1.95 -11.59
C ILE A 82 -4.04 -1.29 -12.18
N LEU A 83 -4.20 0.02 -11.99
CA LEU A 83 -5.34 0.78 -12.50
C LEU A 83 -4.84 2.04 -13.22
N LYS A 84 -5.14 2.18 -14.52
CA LYS A 84 -4.90 3.43 -15.26
C LYS A 84 -6.00 4.44 -14.91
N ILE A 85 -5.63 5.60 -14.37
CA ILE A 85 -6.58 6.63 -13.92
C ILE A 85 -6.47 7.95 -14.70
N GLY A 86 -5.45 8.09 -15.54
CA GLY A 86 -5.25 9.26 -16.37
C GLY A 86 -4.48 8.93 -17.65
N ILE A 87 -4.10 9.96 -18.39
CA ILE A 87 -3.30 9.79 -19.61
C ILE A 87 -1.92 9.22 -19.27
N ASP A 88 -1.32 9.71 -18.18
CA ASP A 88 0.04 9.36 -17.75
C ASP A 88 0.12 8.92 -16.27
N GLU A 89 -0.96 8.34 -15.74
CA GLU A 89 -0.99 7.89 -14.34
C GLU A 89 -1.63 6.51 -14.18
N HIS A 90 -0.91 5.66 -13.45
CA HIS A 90 -1.32 4.34 -13.01
C HIS A 90 -1.21 4.24 -11.49
N LEU A 91 -2.18 3.59 -10.88
CA LEU A 91 -2.18 3.23 -9.47
C LEU A 91 -1.84 1.77 -9.31
N ILE A 92 -0.82 1.54 -8.50
CA ILE A 92 -0.28 0.23 -8.20
C ILE A 92 -0.65 -0.07 -6.77
N TYR A 93 -1.68 -0.90 -6.61
CA TYR A 93 -2.07 -1.42 -5.31
C TYR A 93 -1.06 -2.48 -4.92
N VAL A 94 -0.49 -2.32 -3.74
CA VAL A 94 0.58 -3.18 -3.25
C VAL A 94 0.24 -3.78 -1.90
N ARG A 95 0.91 -4.89 -1.59
CA ARG A 95 0.89 -5.50 -0.26
C ARG A 95 2.29 -5.93 0.09
N ALA A 96 2.71 -5.72 1.35
CA ALA A 96 4.00 -6.17 1.83
C ALA A 96 4.15 -7.69 1.64
N GLU A 97 5.28 -8.15 1.10
CA GLU A 97 5.51 -9.58 0.82
C GLU A 97 5.59 -10.41 2.11
N ASN A 98 6.03 -9.81 3.23
CA ASN A 98 6.01 -10.46 4.55
C ASN A 98 4.58 -10.85 4.97
N ASP A 99 3.60 -9.99 4.67
CA ASP A 99 2.18 -10.25 4.92
C ASP A 99 1.57 -11.20 3.89
N ALA A 100 1.93 -11.04 2.62
CA ALA A 100 1.47 -11.92 1.54
C ALA A 100 1.89 -13.38 1.78
N ARG A 101 3.14 -13.60 2.23
CA ARG A 101 3.64 -14.94 2.60
C ARG A 101 2.94 -15.49 3.84
N ALA A 102 2.66 -14.66 4.85
CA ALA A 102 1.95 -15.07 6.05
C ALA A 102 0.51 -15.52 5.73
N GLU A 103 -0.18 -14.82 4.84
CA GLU A 103 -1.53 -15.21 4.39
C GLU A 103 -1.52 -16.46 3.51
N MET A 104 -0.59 -16.60 2.56
CA MET A 104 -0.44 -17.82 1.74
C MET A 104 -0.18 -19.06 2.61
N ARG A 105 0.55 -18.92 3.72
CA ARG A 105 0.74 -20.02 4.68
C ARG A 105 -0.54 -20.36 5.45
N LYS A 106 -1.37 -19.36 5.77
CA LYS A 106 -2.67 -19.56 6.45
C LYS A 106 -3.70 -20.22 5.53
N SER A 107 -3.76 -19.86 4.25
CA SER A 107 -4.71 -20.46 3.30
C SER A 107 -4.41 -21.94 3.03
N ARG A 108 -3.13 -22.33 2.95
CA ARG A 108 -2.70 -23.73 2.79
C ARG A 108 -2.96 -24.63 4.02
N ARG A 109 -3.28 -24.06 5.19
CA ARG A 109 -3.63 -24.81 6.42
C ARG A 109 -5.14 -25.00 6.61
N ARG A 110 -5.98 -24.42 5.74
CA ARG A 110 -7.44 -24.58 5.77
C ARG A 110 -7.95 -25.65 4.80
N HIS A 111 -7.06 -26.51 4.29
CA HIS A 111 -7.39 -27.70 3.51
C HIS A 111 -6.72 -28.91 4.15
#